data_AF-A0A1A2SIM5-F1
#
_entry.id   AF-A0A1A2SIM5-F1
#
_cell.length_a   1.000
_cell.length_b   1.000
_cell.length_c   1.000
_cell.angle_alpha   90.00
_cell.angle_beta   90.00
_cell.angle_gamma   90.00
#
_symmetry.space_group_name_H-M   'P 1'
#
loop_
_entity.id
_entity.type
_entity.pdbx_description
1 polymer ?
#
loop_
_entity_poly.entity_id
_entity_poly.type
_entity_poly.pdbx_seq_one_letter_code
_entity_poly.pdbx_strand_id
1 'polypeptide(L)'
;MPTGKVKWYDADKGFGFLSQEDGEDVYVRSSALPAGVEGLKAGQRVEFGIASGRRGPQALSLKLIEPPPSLTKARREVPAEHKHSPDELHGMVEDMITLLESAVQPELRKGRYPDRKTARRVSEVVKAVARELDA
;
A
#
# COMPACT_ATOMS: atom_id res chain seq x y z
N MET A 1 -2.16 22.30 13.97
CA MET A 1 -1.81 22.72 12.60
C MET A 1 -2.79 22.07 11.63
N PRO A 2 -3.19 22.72 10.52
CA PRO A 2 -4.08 22.12 9.54
C PRO A 2 -3.42 20.93 8.83
N THR A 3 -4.25 19.98 8.39
CA THR A 3 -3.82 18.84 7.58
C THR A 3 -4.45 18.91 6.19
N GLY A 4 -3.81 18.27 5.23
CA GLY A 4 -4.29 18.23 3.85
C GLY A 4 -3.52 17.21 3.03
N LYS A 5 -3.70 17.27 1.72
CA LYS A 5 -3.05 16.39 0.75
C LYS A 5 -2.28 17.20 -0.28
N VAL A 6 -1.17 16.68 -0.77
CA VAL A 6 -0.44 17.29 -1.88
C VAL A 6 -1.30 17.19 -3.13
N LYS A 7 -1.69 18.33 -3.72
CA LYS A 7 -2.43 18.34 -4.98
C LYS A 7 -1.50 18.03 -6.14
N TRP A 8 -0.37 18.73 -6.18
CA TRP A 8 0.74 18.49 -7.10
C TRP A 8 2.01 19.18 -6.59
N TYR A 9 3.16 18.72 -7.04
CA TYR A 9 4.45 19.32 -6.75
C TYR A 9 5.41 19.08 -7.91
N ASP A 10 6.13 20.11 -8.31
CA ASP A 10 7.18 20.06 -9.33
C ASP A 10 8.53 20.14 -8.61
N ALA A 11 9.23 19.01 -8.54
CA ALA A 11 10.50 18.90 -7.82
C ALA A 11 11.62 19.67 -8.52
N ASP A 12 11.61 19.70 -9.86
CA ASP A 12 12.59 20.43 -10.64
C ASP A 12 12.48 21.95 -10.41
N LYS A 13 11.25 22.45 -10.28
CA LYS A 13 11.00 23.88 -9.98
C LYS A 13 10.94 24.21 -8.49
N GLY A 14 10.86 23.21 -7.62
CA GLY A 14 10.84 23.37 -6.17
C GLY A 14 9.57 24.00 -5.60
N PHE A 15 8.42 23.86 -6.25
CA PHE A 15 7.15 24.37 -5.73
C PHE A 15 5.92 23.52 -6.12
N GLY A 16 4.83 23.73 -5.40
CA GLY A 16 3.56 23.03 -5.65
C GLY A 16 2.41 23.61 -4.84
N PHE A 17 1.32 22.83 -4.77
CA PHE A 17 0.12 23.20 -4.02
C PHE A 17 -0.41 22.02 -3.20
N LEU A 18 -0.97 22.34 -2.05
CA LEU A 18 -1.62 21.43 -1.13
C LEU A 18 -3.13 21.72 -1.13
N SER A 19 -3.94 20.67 -1.16
CA SER A 19 -5.39 20.75 -0.96
C SER A 19 -5.68 20.59 0.53
N GLN A 20 -6.41 21.54 1.09
CA GLN A 20 -7.01 21.42 2.42
C GLN A 20 -8.35 20.65 2.30
N GLU A 21 -8.82 20.02 3.38
CA GLU A 21 -10.13 19.32 3.35
C GLU A 21 -11.31 20.31 3.20
N ASP A 22 -11.23 21.49 3.83
CA ASP A 22 -12.31 22.49 3.82
C ASP A 22 -11.78 23.93 3.55
N GLY A 23 -10.86 24.11 2.59
CA GLY A 23 -10.22 25.41 2.37
C GLY A 23 -9.63 25.63 0.98
N GLU A 24 -9.01 26.80 0.80
CA GLU A 24 -8.28 27.16 -0.42
C GLU A 24 -6.99 26.33 -0.58
N ASP A 25 -6.52 26.21 -1.83
CA ASP A 25 -5.24 25.57 -2.11
C ASP A 25 -4.10 26.38 -1.49
N VAL A 26 -3.21 25.68 -0.77
CA VAL A 26 -2.08 26.30 -0.07
C VAL A 26 -0.82 26.13 -0.91
N TYR A 27 -0.17 27.25 -1.23
CA TYR A 27 1.09 27.25 -1.96
C TYR A 27 2.23 26.71 -1.10
N VAL A 28 3.05 25.82 -1.64
CA VAL A 28 4.22 25.25 -0.95
C VAL A 28 5.49 25.42 -1.79
N ARG A 29 6.58 25.82 -1.14
CA ARG A 29 7.93 25.92 -1.73
C ARG A 29 8.86 24.90 -1.07
N SER A 30 9.92 24.50 -1.76
CA SER A 30 10.97 23.61 -1.26
C SER A 30 11.52 24.00 0.12
N SER A 31 11.60 25.31 0.42
CA SER A 31 12.05 25.81 1.72
C SER A 31 11.15 25.44 2.91
N ALA A 32 9.90 25.07 2.66
CA ALA A 32 8.96 24.63 3.70
C ALA A 32 9.03 23.11 3.92
N LEU A 33 9.73 22.37 3.05
CA LEU A 33 9.89 20.92 3.18
C LEU A 33 10.80 20.57 4.37
N PRO A 34 10.57 19.42 5.01
CA PRO A 34 11.46 18.93 6.05
C PRO A 34 12.83 18.55 5.47
N ALA A 35 13.86 18.57 6.32
CA ALA A 35 15.23 18.23 5.91
C ALA A 35 15.30 16.81 5.32
N GLY A 36 15.99 16.67 4.18
CA GLY A 36 16.14 15.39 3.47
C GLY A 36 14.99 15.04 2.51
N VAL A 37 13.97 15.89 2.38
CA VAL A 37 12.88 15.70 1.41
C VAL A 37 13.07 16.63 0.23
N GLU A 38 13.38 16.04 -0.93
CA GLU A 38 13.63 16.78 -2.17
C GLU A 38 12.34 17.05 -2.98
N GLY A 39 11.22 16.41 -2.62
CA GLY A 39 9.94 16.68 -3.24
C GLY A 39 8.76 15.95 -2.62
N LEU A 40 7.56 16.33 -3.08
CA LEU A 40 6.29 15.79 -2.60
C LEU A 40 5.60 14.97 -3.70
N LYS A 41 4.86 13.94 -3.30
CA LYS A 41 4.05 13.13 -4.23
C LYS A 41 2.59 13.56 -4.16
N ALA A 42 1.93 13.66 -5.31
CA ALA A 42 0.49 13.94 -5.35
C ALA A 42 -0.30 12.89 -4.52
N GLY A 43 -1.28 13.36 -3.76
CA GLY A 43 -2.09 12.55 -2.84
C GLY A 43 -1.46 12.30 -1.46
N GLN A 44 -0.18 12.63 -1.25
CA GLN A 44 0.51 12.43 0.03
C GLN A 44 -0.13 13.30 1.12
N ARG A 45 -0.44 12.72 2.29
CA ARG A 45 -1.03 13.46 3.42
C ARG A 45 0.07 14.20 4.17
N VAL A 46 -0.23 15.44 4.56
CA VAL A 46 0.73 16.37 5.14
C VAL A 46 0.08 17.22 6.22
N GLU A 47 0.83 17.54 7.25
CA GLU A 47 0.56 18.64 8.19
C GLU A 47 1.31 19.85 7.70
N PHE A 48 0.72 21.03 7.80
CA PHE A 48 1.45 22.24 7.44
C PHE A 48 0.98 23.44 8.27
N GLY A 49 1.89 24.36 8.53
CA GLY A 49 1.56 25.68 9.05
C GLY A 49 1.17 26.61 7.91
N ILE A 50 -0.04 27.17 7.93
CA ILE A 50 -0.49 28.17 6.94
C ILE A 50 -0.16 29.57 7.46
N ALA A 51 0.36 30.44 6.59
CA ALA A 51 0.40 31.88 6.79
C ALA A 51 -0.16 32.61 5.57
N SER A 52 -0.67 33.83 5.81
CA SER A 52 -1.16 34.69 4.73
C SER A 52 0.03 35.29 3.98
N GLY A 53 0.25 34.84 2.76
CA GLY A 53 1.29 35.33 1.87
C GLY A 53 0.78 36.39 0.89
N ARG A 54 1.70 37.02 0.16
CA ARG A 54 1.37 38.02 -0.88
C ARG A 54 0.48 37.49 -2.02
N ARG A 55 0.40 36.17 -2.18
CA ARG A 55 -0.33 35.46 -3.24
C ARG A 55 -1.41 34.53 -2.69
N GLY A 56 -1.87 34.78 -1.47
CA GLY A 56 -2.80 33.90 -0.76
C GLY A 56 -2.11 32.97 0.24
N PRO A 57 -2.81 31.92 0.71
CA PRO A 57 -2.31 30.99 1.72
C PRO A 57 -1.00 30.31 1.29
N GLN A 58 0.02 30.38 2.14
CA GLN A 58 1.32 29.74 1.92
C GLN A 58 1.71 28.85 3.11
N ALA A 59 2.26 27.68 2.81
CA ALA A 59 2.85 26.79 3.80
C ALA A 59 4.21 27.34 4.28
N LEU A 60 4.33 27.57 5.59
CA LEU A 60 5.59 27.97 6.24
C LEU A 60 6.44 26.77 6.63
N SER A 61 5.78 25.73 7.11
CA SER A 61 6.39 24.46 7.51
C SER A 61 5.51 23.34 7.03
N LEU A 62 6.14 22.23 6.65
CA LEU A 62 5.46 21.04 6.21
C LEU A 62 6.04 19.84 6.97
N LYS A 63 5.15 19.02 7.50
CA LYS A 63 5.48 17.72 8.08
C LYS A 63 4.72 16.66 7.30
N LEU A 64 5.41 15.64 6.85
CA LEU A 64 4.76 14.50 6.23
C LEU A 64 3.97 13.77 7.34
N ILE A 65 2.65 13.72 7.19
CA ILE A 65 1.81 12.86 8.03
C ILE A 65 1.62 11.61 7.19
N GLU A 66 2.30 10.53 7.55
CA GLU A 66 1.98 9.24 6.95
C GLU A 66 0.51 8.89 7.29
N PRO A 67 -0.42 8.82 6.31
CA PRO A 67 -1.70 8.16 6.53
C PRO A 67 -1.49 6.63 6.49
N PRO A 68 -2.35 5.82 7.14
CA PRO A 68 -2.11 4.41 7.38
C PRO A 68 -1.77 3.66 6.08
N PRO A 69 -0.96 2.57 6.18
CA PRO A 69 -0.41 1.90 5.02
C PRO A 69 -1.51 1.65 4.00
N SER A 70 -1.33 2.21 2.80
CA SER A 70 -2.17 1.90 1.65
C SER A 70 -2.23 0.38 1.51
N LEU A 71 -3.43 -0.19 1.33
CA LEU A 71 -3.70 -1.64 1.19
C LEU A 71 -3.01 -2.32 -0.02
N THR A 72 -1.98 -1.71 -0.59
CA THR A 72 -1.15 -2.23 -1.69
C THR A 72 0.36 -2.10 -1.41
N LYS A 73 0.79 -1.53 -0.27
CA LYS A 73 2.22 -1.35 0.06
C LYS A 73 2.61 -1.72 1.49
N ALA A 74 1.77 -2.43 2.23
CA ALA A 74 2.14 -3.02 3.52
C ALA A 74 3.02 -4.28 3.39
N ARG A 75 3.87 -4.37 2.35
CA ARG A 75 4.68 -5.57 2.10
C ARG A 75 6.09 -5.35 1.59
N ARG A 76 6.61 -4.13 1.67
CA ARG A 76 8.05 -3.93 1.54
C ARG A 76 8.46 -2.98 2.66
N GLU A 77 9.50 -3.37 3.39
CA GLU A 77 10.19 -2.60 4.44
C GLU A 77 9.84 -2.92 5.91
N VAL A 78 9.36 -4.15 6.17
CA VAL A 78 9.83 -4.92 7.32
C VAL A 78 10.34 -6.22 6.70
N PRO A 79 11.53 -6.78 7.04
CA PRO A 79 11.78 -8.16 6.66
C PRO A 79 10.67 -8.97 7.31
N ALA A 80 9.69 -9.40 6.53
CA ALA A 80 8.80 -10.46 6.95
C ALA A 80 9.75 -11.63 7.17
N GLU A 81 10.09 -11.88 8.44
CA GLU A 81 10.62 -13.18 8.82
C GLU A 81 9.61 -14.16 8.25
N HIS A 82 10.00 -14.87 7.18
CA HIS A 82 9.16 -15.90 6.63
C HIS A 82 8.93 -16.86 7.79
N LYS A 83 7.66 -17.00 8.22
CA LYS A 83 7.34 -17.85 9.37
C LYS A 83 7.78 -19.28 9.15
N HIS A 84 7.95 -19.65 7.89
CA HIS A 84 8.37 -20.94 7.41
C HIS A 84 9.67 -20.79 6.61
N SER A 85 10.57 -21.73 6.79
CA SER A 85 11.77 -21.87 5.97
C SER A 85 11.40 -22.18 4.50
N PRO A 86 12.33 -21.97 3.55
CA PRO A 86 12.11 -22.33 2.14
C PRO A 86 11.73 -23.80 1.94
N ASP A 87 12.32 -24.72 2.72
CA ASP A 87 12.00 -26.15 2.66
C ASP A 87 10.58 -26.46 3.14
N GLU A 88 10.12 -25.79 4.20
CA GLU A 88 8.75 -25.91 4.69
C GLU A 88 7.74 -25.34 3.69
N LEU A 89 8.04 -24.18 3.08
CA LEU A 89 7.20 -23.59 2.05
C LEU A 89 7.14 -24.47 0.80
N HIS A 90 8.26 -25.06 0.41
CA HIS A 90 8.30 -26.05 -0.67
C HIS A 90 7.38 -27.23 -0.39
N GLY A 91 7.46 -27.82 0.81
CA GLY A 91 6.57 -28.90 1.23
C GLY A 91 5.09 -28.51 1.22
N MET A 92 4.75 -27.30 1.68
CA MET A 92 3.36 -26.80 1.62
C MET A 92 2.86 -26.66 0.17
N VAL A 93 3.72 -26.24 -0.76
CA VAL A 93 3.37 -26.16 -2.18
C VAL A 93 3.16 -27.56 -2.77
N GLU A 94 4.01 -28.54 -2.44
CA GLU A 94 3.85 -29.93 -2.87
C GLU A 94 2.54 -30.55 -2.35
N ASP A 95 2.23 -30.33 -1.07
CA ASP A 95 0.97 -30.78 -0.45
C ASP A 95 -0.24 -30.13 -1.12
N MET A 96 -0.15 -28.83 -1.45
CA MET A 96 -1.21 -28.11 -2.17
C MET A 96 -1.41 -28.68 -3.57
N ILE A 97 -0.34 -28.95 -4.32
CA ILE A 97 -0.41 -29.58 -5.66
C ILE A 97 -1.10 -30.93 -5.55
N THR A 98 -0.65 -31.79 -4.63
CA THR A 98 -1.23 -33.12 -4.40
C THR A 98 -2.71 -33.04 -4.01
N LEU A 99 -3.09 -32.07 -3.18
CA LEU A 99 -4.48 -31.84 -2.81
C LEU A 99 -5.33 -31.40 -4.02
N LEU A 100 -4.82 -30.52 -4.87
CA LEU A 100 -5.52 -30.07 -6.08
C LEU A 100 -5.69 -31.20 -7.09
N GLU A 101 -4.65 -32.00 -7.28
CA GLU A 101 -4.65 -33.16 -8.17
C GLU A 101 -5.64 -34.25 -7.73
N SER A 102 -5.77 -34.47 -6.43
CA SER A 102 -6.67 -35.49 -5.88
C SER A 102 -8.11 -35.01 -5.71
N ALA A 103 -8.32 -33.77 -5.27
CA ALA A 103 -9.65 -33.28 -4.86
C ALA A 103 -10.34 -32.40 -5.92
N VAL A 104 -9.59 -31.74 -6.81
CA VAL A 104 -10.13 -30.77 -7.76
C VAL A 104 -10.06 -31.26 -9.20
N GLN A 105 -8.88 -31.68 -9.66
CA GLN A 105 -8.67 -32.08 -11.05
C GLN A 105 -9.63 -33.19 -11.53
N PRO A 106 -9.96 -34.24 -10.75
CA PRO A 106 -10.81 -35.32 -11.25
C PRO A 106 -12.23 -34.86 -11.57
N GLU A 107 -12.79 -33.94 -10.78
CA GLU A 107 -14.13 -33.40 -11.05
C GLU A 107 -14.10 -32.43 -12.23
N LEU A 108 -13.07 -31.58 -12.32
CA LEU A 108 -12.91 -30.68 -13.47
C LEU A 108 -12.73 -31.45 -14.78
N ARG A 109 -11.97 -32.55 -14.78
CA ARG A 109 -11.83 -33.46 -15.94
C ARG A 109 -13.16 -34.10 -16.35
N LYS A 110 -14.07 -34.29 -15.41
CA LYS A 110 -15.45 -34.75 -15.66
C LYS A 110 -16.40 -33.61 -16.04
N GLY A 111 -15.90 -32.37 -16.19
CA GLY A 111 -16.71 -31.20 -16.53
C GLY A 111 -17.55 -30.64 -15.37
N ARG A 112 -17.19 -30.96 -14.12
CA ARG A 112 -17.94 -30.53 -12.93
C ARG A 112 -17.02 -29.85 -11.93
N TYR A 113 -17.58 -28.98 -11.10
CA TYR A 113 -16.86 -28.40 -9.98
C TYR A 113 -16.94 -29.29 -8.74
N PRO A 114 -15.92 -29.29 -7.87
CA PRO A 114 -16.02 -29.92 -6.55
C PRO A 114 -17.19 -29.38 -5.74
N ASP A 115 -17.74 -30.19 -4.83
CA ASP A 115 -18.81 -29.74 -3.95
C ASP A 115 -18.36 -28.57 -3.05
N ARG A 116 -19.33 -27.82 -2.52
CA ARG A 116 -19.07 -26.59 -1.74
C ARG A 116 -18.15 -26.82 -0.54
N LYS A 117 -18.23 -27.98 0.13
CA LYS A 117 -17.41 -28.28 1.30
C LYS A 117 -15.96 -28.53 0.87
N THR A 118 -15.76 -29.33 -0.17
CA THR A 118 -14.44 -29.62 -0.74
C THR A 118 -13.80 -28.35 -1.31
N ALA A 119 -14.54 -27.60 -2.13
CA ALA A 119 -14.07 -26.34 -2.72
C ALA A 119 -13.65 -25.32 -1.64
N ARG A 120 -14.44 -25.18 -0.55
CA ARG A 120 -14.08 -24.28 0.55
C ARG A 120 -12.78 -24.72 1.22
N ARG A 121 -12.63 -26.00 1.55
CA ARG A 121 -11.41 -26.52 2.20
C ARG A 121 -10.17 -26.30 1.33
N VAL A 122 -10.26 -26.63 0.04
CA VAL A 122 -9.16 -26.41 -0.91
C VAL A 122 -8.82 -24.91 -1.01
N SER A 123 -9.83 -24.04 -1.08
CA SER A 123 -9.60 -22.60 -1.17
C SER A 123 -8.90 -22.02 0.06
N GLU A 124 -9.15 -22.56 1.26
CA GLU A 124 -8.44 -22.13 2.47
C GLU A 124 -6.97 -22.52 2.43
N VAL A 125 -6.64 -23.73 1.94
CA VAL A 125 -5.26 -24.17 1.76
C VAL A 125 -4.54 -23.29 0.74
N VAL A 126 -5.13 -23.06 -0.42
CA VAL A 126 -4.54 -22.20 -1.47
C VAL A 126 -4.30 -20.78 -0.94
N LYS A 127 -5.27 -20.21 -0.21
CA LYS A 127 -5.11 -18.88 0.40
C LYS A 127 -4.03 -18.86 1.48
N ALA A 128 -3.85 -19.93 2.25
CA ALA A 128 -2.81 -20.01 3.26
C ALA A 128 -1.43 -20.01 2.60
N VAL A 129 -1.21 -20.87 1.59
CA VAL A 129 0.06 -20.90 0.83
C VAL A 129 0.31 -19.58 0.11
N ALA A 130 -0.72 -18.97 -0.48
CA ALA A 130 -0.60 -17.66 -1.10
C ALA A 130 -0.16 -16.58 -0.11
N ARG A 131 -0.67 -16.59 1.14
CA ARG A 131 -0.23 -15.66 2.18
C ARG A 131 1.22 -15.86 2.60
N GLU A 132 1.71 -17.09 2.62
CA GLU A 132 3.11 -17.39 2.96
C GLU A 132 4.06 -16.98 1.82
N LEU A 133 3.70 -17.25 0.57
CA LEU A 133 4.37 -16.66 -0.60
C LEU A 133 4.24 -15.13 -0.59
N ASP A 134 3.17 -14.63 0.04
CA ASP A 134 2.89 -13.23 0.24
C ASP A 134 3.50 -12.60 1.51
N ALA A 135 4.41 -13.27 2.22
CA ALA A 135 5.22 -12.67 3.28
C ALA A 135 6.42 -11.93 2.66
#